data_AF-A0A6B0V478-F1
#
_entry.id   AF-A0A6B0V478-F1
#
_cell.length_a   1.000
_cell.length_b   1.000
_cell.length_c   1.000
_cell.angle_alpha   90.00
_cell.angle_beta   90.00
_cell.angle_gamma   90.00
#
_symmetry.space_group_name_H-M   'P 1'
#
loop_
_entity.id
_entity.type
_entity.pdbx_description
1 polymer ?
#
loop_
_entity_poly.entity_id
_entity_poly.type
_entity_poly.pdbx_seq_one_letter_code
_entity_poly.pdbx_strand_id
1 'polypeptide(L)'
;PCCLILPCYIYGRGSEINELLPCRRRVGLAYFTSVAMSTNTQAGGAPSPWNKREDRHHPTDKMAYLVPAFNDETDKWRSYLIRIEAFFEGNAVTDPKAKRALLVSALSTRTIEVLQATCAPESVNKLSYEEVVKALGDFFSPTPNEIVESFKFFNRHQKEDETVQEFLVELRRQAEKCNFGSMVDRMLRDRVVCGVRSGEVQKLLLARQEVTLKEAENIALAAKAWAVQDHRCVDET
;
A
#
# COMPACT_ATOMS: atom_id res chain seq x y z
N PRO A 1 6.66 -0.55 -47.72
CA PRO A 1 7.97 -0.69 -48.37
C PRO A 1 9.02 0.11 -47.58
N CYS A 2 9.71 -0.61 -46.68
CA CYS A 2 10.81 -0.12 -45.86
C CYS A 2 12.05 0.16 -46.72
N CYS A 3 12.76 1.25 -46.46
CA CYS A 3 14.18 1.38 -46.81
C CYS A 3 14.89 2.18 -45.71
N LEU A 4 15.45 1.43 -44.76
CA LEU A 4 16.62 1.81 -43.96
C LEU A 4 17.82 1.91 -44.90
N ILE A 5 18.57 3.01 -44.90
CA ILE A 5 20.04 3.01 -45.10
C ILE A 5 20.62 4.26 -44.39
N LEU A 6 21.33 4.02 -43.29
CA LEU A 6 22.45 4.83 -42.79
C LEU A 6 23.72 4.30 -43.45
N PRO A 7 24.75 5.16 -43.66
CA PRO A 7 26.07 4.74 -43.22
C PRO A 7 26.90 5.82 -42.53
N CYS A 8 27.71 5.28 -41.60
CA CYS A 8 28.81 5.82 -40.83
C CYS A 8 29.78 6.76 -41.57
N TYR A 9 30.31 7.74 -40.83
CA TYR A 9 31.60 8.38 -41.13
C TYR A 9 32.63 8.07 -40.04
N ILE A 10 33.86 7.85 -40.51
CA ILE A 10 35.01 7.19 -39.87
C ILE A 10 35.99 8.21 -39.25
N TYR A 11 36.52 7.84 -38.07
CA TYR A 11 37.86 8.05 -37.46
C TYR A 11 38.89 9.06 -38.04
N GLY A 12 39.51 9.86 -37.14
CA GLY A 12 40.92 9.65 -36.73
C GLY A 12 41.98 10.78 -36.86
N ARG A 13 42.74 10.97 -35.75
CA ARG A 13 44.10 11.58 -35.51
C ARG A 13 44.22 13.12 -35.37
N GLY A 14 45.03 13.67 -34.46
CA GLY A 14 45.99 13.11 -33.48
C GLY A 14 46.69 14.19 -32.60
N SER A 15 47.35 13.72 -31.52
CA SER A 15 48.65 14.11 -30.88
C SER A 15 49.00 15.61 -30.67
N GLU A 16 49.61 16.11 -29.57
CA GLU A 16 50.66 15.60 -28.66
C GLU A 16 50.97 16.64 -27.53
N ILE A 17 51.88 16.31 -26.60
CA ILE A 17 52.53 17.06 -25.45
C ILE A 17 51.81 16.96 -24.09
N ASN A 18 52.21 16.21 -23.04
CA ASN A 18 53.48 15.71 -22.46
C ASN A 18 54.25 16.77 -21.64
N GLU A 19 54.12 16.73 -20.29
CA GLU A 19 55.21 17.07 -19.37
C GLU A 19 54.97 16.51 -17.94
N LEU A 20 56.01 15.83 -17.44
CA LEU A 20 56.16 15.16 -16.14
C LEU A 20 57.23 15.88 -15.31
N LEU A 21 57.26 15.58 -13.99
CA LEU A 21 58.41 15.53 -13.02
C LEU A 21 58.17 16.34 -11.72
N PRO A 22 58.89 16.11 -10.58
CA PRO A 22 59.49 14.86 -10.05
C PRO A 22 59.44 14.64 -8.49
N CYS A 23 59.59 13.36 -8.11
CA CYS A 23 60.36 12.69 -7.02
C CYS A 23 60.85 13.33 -5.68
N ARG A 24 60.57 12.57 -4.60
CA ARG A 24 61.44 12.01 -3.50
C ARG A 24 62.12 12.91 -2.43
N ARG A 25 61.92 12.51 -1.15
CA ARG A 25 63.01 12.10 -0.23
C ARG A 25 62.53 11.14 0.88
N ARG A 26 63.46 10.27 1.30
CA ARG A 26 63.38 9.08 2.17
C ARG A 26 64.41 9.25 3.28
N VAL A 27 64.08 8.92 4.54
CA VAL A 27 65.00 8.48 5.63
C VAL A 27 64.11 7.78 6.69
N GLY A 28 64.37 6.65 7.34
CA GLY A 28 65.45 5.66 7.40
C GLY A 28 65.36 4.92 8.77
N LEU A 29 65.47 3.58 8.75
CA LEU A 29 66.05 2.59 9.73
C LEU A 29 65.89 2.81 11.27
N ALA A 30 65.81 1.83 12.18
CA ALA A 30 66.34 0.45 12.31
C ALA A 30 65.53 -0.31 13.42
N TYR A 31 65.18 -1.59 13.27
CA TYR A 31 65.85 -2.80 13.82
C TYR A 31 66.47 -2.67 15.23
N PHE A 32 65.98 -3.48 16.18
CA PHE A 32 66.82 -4.30 17.06
C PHE A 32 66.06 -5.54 17.60
N THR A 33 66.77 -6.66 17.58
CA THR A 33 66.37 -8.03 17.91
C THR A 33 66.65 -8.39 19.37
N SER A 34 65.90 -9.36 19.91
CA SER A 34 66.38 -10.55 20.66
C SER A 34 65.67 -10.85 21.99
N VAL A 35 64.98 -11.99 21.96
CA VAL A 35 64.71 -13.03 22.96
C VAL A 35 65.37 -12.92 24.35
N ALA A 36 64.54 -13.16 25.39
CA ALA A 36 64.92 -13.89 26.61
C ALA A 36 63.71 -14.66 27.18
N MET A 37 63.91 -15.94 27.50
CA MET A 37 62.95 -16.88 28.10
C MET A 37 63.01 -16.85 29.64
N SER A 38 61.91 -17.33 30.26
CA SER A 38 61.74 -17.78 31.66
C SER A 38 61.71 -16.68 32.73
N THR A 39 60.71 -16.58 33.61
CA THR A 39 60.21 -17.65 34.49
C THR A 39 58.71 -17.51 34.78
N ASN A 40 58.06 -18.66 34.96
CA ASN A 40 56.71 -18.80 35.48
C ASN A 40 56.70 -18.45 36.98
N THR A 41 55.84 -17.51 37.40
CA THR A 41 55.42 -17.35 38.79
C THR A 41 53.94 -17.03 38.79
N GLN A 42 53.13 -18.02 39.15
CA GLN A 42 51.73 -17.84 39.50
C GLN A 42 51.65 -16.97 40.76
N ALA A 43 51.20 -15.73 40.61
CA ALA A 43 50.65 -14.95 41.71
C ALA A 43 49.14 -14.85 41.50
N GLY A 44 48.38 -15.53 42.35
CA GLY A 44 46.93 -15.39 42.42
C GLY A 44 46.57 -13.96 42.84
N GLY A 45 46.09 -13.18 41.88
CA GLY A 45 45.46 -11.88 42.13
C GLY A 45 43.95 -12.02 42.12
N ALA A 46 43.30 -11.55 43.18
CA ALA A 46 41.85 -11.52 43.33
C ALA A 46 41.16 -10.80 42.14
N PRO A 47 39.94 -11.19 41.73
CA PRO A 47 39.27 -10.55 40.60
C PRO A 47 39.00 -9.08 40.90
N SER A 48 39.34 -8.21 39.94
CA SER A 48 39.04 -6.78 39.95
C SER A 48 37.55 -6.51 40.24
N PRO A 49 37.20 -5.57 41.16
CA PRO A 49 35.81 -5.21 41.48
C PRO A 49 35.01 -4.59 40.33
N TRP A 50 35.65 -4.31 39.19
CA TRP A 50 35.04 -3.59 38.06
C TRP A 50 34.36 -4.49 37.02
N ASN A 51 34.21 -5.78 37.30
CA ASN A 51 33.41 -6.69 36.46
C ASN A 51 31.95 -6.80 36.92
N LYS A 52 31.32 -5.66 37.23
CA LYS A 52 29.87 -5.54 37.02
C LYS A 52 29.68 -4.97 35.64
N ARG A 53 29.60 -5.86 34.64
CA ARG A 53 28.89 -5.52 33.41
C ARG A 53 27.45 -5.34 33.85
N GLU A 54 27.06 -4.13 34.17
CA GLU A 54 25.66 -3.77 34.16
C GLU A 54 25.18 -4.11 32.76
N ASP A 55 24.22 -5.03 32.70
CA ASP A 55 23.52 -5.45 31.52
C ASP A 55 22.82 -4.22 30.94
N ARG A 56 23.58 -3.42 30.18
CA ARG A 56 23.02 -2.54 29.17
C ARG A 56 22.33 -3.47 28.20
N HIS A 57 21.06 -3.70 28.47
CA HIS A 57 20.07 -4.02 27.47
C HIS A 57 20.20 -2.92 26.43
N HIS A 58 21.08 -3.13 25.44
CA HIS A 58 20.91 -2.49 24.16
C HIS A 58 19.51 -2.91 23.73
N PRO A 59 18.58 -1.96 23.53
CA PRO A 59 17.28 -2.29 22.98
C PRO A 59 17.56 -2.95 21.64
N THR A 60 17.47 -4.27 21.62
CA THR A 60 17.56 -5.08 20.43
C THR A 60 16.50 -4.56 19.49
N ASP A 61 16.92 -4.13 18.32
CA ASP A 61 16.13 -4.33 17.12
C ASP A 61 14.73 -3.70 17.19
N LYS A 62 14.66 -2.38 17.40
CA LYS A 62 13.60 -1.62 16.73
C LYS A 62 13.91 -1.69 15.24
N MET A 63 13.53 -2.79 14.59
CA MET A 63 13.11 -2.71 13.18
C MET A 63 12.04 -1.63 13.16
N ALA A 64 12.46 -0.40 12.84
CA ALA A 64 11.55 0.69 12.59
C ALA A 64 10.63 0.17 11.50
N TYR A 65 9.39 -0.17 11.89
CA TYR A 65 8.40 -0.70 10.98
C TYR A 65 8.08 0.43 10.02
N LEU A 66 8.86 0.57 8.96
CA LEU A 66 8.68 1.60 7.96
C LEU A 66 7.42 1.25 7.17
N VAL A 67 6.59 2.25 6.88
CA VAL A 67 5.41 2.02 6.05
C VAL A 67 5.89 1.54 4.69
N PRO A 68 5.36 0.41 4.17
CA PRO A 68 5.71 -0.06 2.84
C PRO A 68 5.49 1.02 1.79
N ALA A 69 6.37 1.06 0.79
CA ALA A 69 6.26 2.05 -0.26
C ALA A 69 4.93 1.90 -1.01
N PHE A 70 4.29 3.01 -1.40
CA PHE A 70 3.11 2.97 -2.27
C PHE A 70 3.49 2.48 -3.66
N ASN A 71 2.80 1.46 -4.14
CA ASN A 71 2.93 0.95 -5.50
C ASN A 71 1.60 1.11 -6.25
N ASP A 72 1.57 1.94 -7.29
CA ASP A 72 0.34 2.26 -8.01
C ASP A 72 -0.23 1.11 -8.87
N GLU A 73 0.58 0.08 -9.15
CA GLU A 73 0.13 -1.12 -9.88
C GLU A 73 -0.66 -2.08 -8.98
N THR A 74 -0.27 -2.20 -7.71
CA THR A 74 -0.83 -3.17 -6.78
C THR A 74 -1.74 -2.55 -5.73
N ASP A 75 -1.43 -1.33 -5.29
CA ASP A 75 -2.16 -0.65 -4.22
C ASP A 75 -3.30 0.21 -4.77
N LYS A 76 -4.32 0.41 -3.94
CA LYS A 76 -5.32 1.47 -4.15
C LYS A 76 -5.00 2.63 -3.22
N TRP A 77 -4.95 3.84 -3.76
CA TRP A 77 -4.59 5.04 -3.00
C TRP A 77 -5.41 5.20 -1.71
N ARG A 78 -6.73 5.02 -1.77
CA ARG A 78 -7.60 5.08 -0.58
C ARG A 78 -7.23 4.05 0.49
N SER A 79 -6.90 2.83 0.09
CA SER A 79 -6.47 1.77 1.01
C SER A 79 -5.09 2.06 1.61
N TYR A 80 -4.18 2.63 0.81
CA TYR A 80 -2.87 3.08 1.29
C TYR A 80 -2.99 4.22 2.31
N LEU A 81 -3.89 5.18 2.07
CA LEU A 81 -4.17 6.29 3.00
C LEU A 81 -4.64 5.79 4.37
N ILE A 82 -5.52 4.78 4.41
CA ILE A 82 -5.94 4.17 5.68
C ILE A 82 -4.73 3.59 6.42
N ARG A 83 -3.84 2.90 5.70
CA ARG A 83 -2.63 2.29 6.29
C ARG A 83 -1.65 3.33 6.83
N ILE A 84 -1.37 4.41 6.09
CA ILE A 84 -0.43 5.45 6.53
C ILE A 84 -0.99 6.28 7.70
N GLU A 85 -2.29 6.56 7.73
CA GLU A 85 -2.92 7.26 8.86
C GLU A 85 -2.89 6.41 10.13
N ALA A 86 -3.21 5.12 10.03
CA ALA A 86 -3.08 4.19 11.16
C ALA A 86 -1.63 4.09 11.67
N PHE A 87 -0.64 4.19 10.77
CA PHE A 87 0.76 4.26 11.15
C PHE A 87 1.09 5.55 11.92
N PHE A 88 0.59 6.70 11.46
CA PHE A 88 0.79 7.96 12.17
C PHE A 88 0.18 7.93 13.57
N GLU A 89 -1.05 7.41 13.70
CA GLU A 89 -1.72 7.25 14.99
C GLU A 89 -0.93 6.31 15.92
N GLY A 90 -0.56 5.13 15.44
CA GLY A 90 0.18 4.13 16.23
C GLY A 90 1.57 4.59 16.67
N ASN A 91 2.18 5.55 15.94
CA ASN A 91 3.50 6.11 16.26
C ASN A 91 3.43 7.52 16.86
N ALA A 92 2.24 8.02 17.21
CA ALA A 92 2.01 9.36 17.75
C ALA A 92 2.62 10.48 16.89
N VAL A 93 2.59 10.33 15.57
CA VAL A 93 3.02 11.37 14.61
C VAL A 93 1.89 12.38 14.47
N THR A 94 1.97 13.47 15.24
CA THR A 94 0.94 14.52 15.27
C THR A 94 1.29 15.74 14.41
N ASP A 95 2.58 16.02 14.22
CA ASP A 95 3.02 17.17 13.42
C ASP A 95 2.70 16.99 11.92
N PRO A 96 1.94 17.91 11.30
CA PRO A 96 1.59 17.80 9.88
C PRO A 96 2.81 17.78 8.95
N LYS A 97 3.90 18.48 9.28
CA LYS A 97 5.13 18.47 8.45
C LYS A 97 5.83 17.12 8.53
N ALA A 98 5.84 16.48 9.70
CA ALA A 98 6.33 15.12 9.90
C ALA A 98 5.46 14.09 9.15
N LYS A 99 4.13 14.18 9.25
CA LYS A 99 3.21 13.33 8.46
C LYS A 99 3.50 13.42 6.97
N ARG A 100 3.57 14.64 6.42
CA ARG A 100 3.91 14.86 5.01
C ARG A 100 5.28 14.31 4.65
N ALA A 101 6.32 14.57 5.44
CA ALA A 101 7.66 14.07 5.18
C ALA A 101 7.70 12.53 5.14
N LEU A 102 7.05 11.87 6.10
CA LEU A 102 6.93 10.42 6.15
C LEU A 102 6.15 9.86 4.97
N LEU A 103 5.01 10.46 4.62
CA LEU A 103 4.23 10.07 3.45
C LEU A 103 5.10 10.13 2.20
N VAL A 104 5.73 11.28 1.93
CA VAL A 104 6.59 11.49 0.75
C VAL A 104 7.76 10.50 0.74
N SER A 105 8.35 10.18 1.89
CA SER A 105 9.43 9.18 2.00
C SER A 105 8.98 7.74 1.69
N ALA A 106 7.69 7.46 1.86
CA ALA A 106 7.09 6.16 1.57
C ALA A 106 6.47 6.10 0.16
N LEU A 107 6.69 7.11 -0.69
CA LEU A 107 6.28 7.06 -2.09
C LEU A 107 7.36 6.45 -2.97
N SER A 108 6.96 5.73 -4.03
CA SER A 108 7.89 5.33 -5.08
C SER A 108 8.39 6.52 -5.89
N THR A 109 9.54 6.39 -6.55
CA THR A 109 10.12 7.44 -7.42
C THR A 109 9.10 7.95 -8.44
N ARG A 110 8.42 7.04 -9.14
CA ARG A 110 7.35 7.37 -10.10
C ARG A 110 6.25 8.22 -9.47
N THR A 111 5.83 7.89 -8.25
CA THR A 111 4.76 8.63 -7.56
C THR A 111 5.21 10.05 -7.18
N ILE A 112 6.49 10.21 -6.80
CA ILE A 112 7.08 11.53 -6.55
C ILE A 112 7.15 12.35 -7.84
N GLU A 113 7.53 11.76 -8.97
CA GLU A 113 7.54 12.43 -10.28
C GLU A 113 6.14 12.92 -10.69
N VAL A 114 5.10 12.10 -10.47
CA VAL A 114 3.69 12.48 -10.68
C VAL A 114 3.31 13.66 -9.77
N LEU A 115 3.67 13.60 -8.49
CA LEU A 115 3.38 14.67 -7.54
C LEU A 115 4.08 15.98 -7.94
N GLN A 116 5.36 15.91 -8.32
CA GLN A 116 6.12 17.06 -8.82
C GLN A 116 5.47 17.69 -10.05
N ALA A 117 5.04 16.87 -11.02
CA ALA A 117 4.36 17.35 -12.20
C ALA A 117 3.01 18.03 -11.87
N THR A 118 2.32 17.53 -10.84
CA THR A 118 1.00 18.05 -10.43
C THR A 118 1.10 19.34 -9.62
N CYS A 119 2.19 19.56 -8.86
CA CYS A 119 2.36 20.74 -8.01
C CYS A 119 3.25 21.85 -8.61
N ALA A 120 3.80 21.66 -9.81
CA ALA A 120 4.63 22.67 -10.46
C ALA A 120 3.88 24.01 -10.62
N PRO A 121 4.55 25.17 -10.41
CA PRO A 121 6.00 25.35 -10.19
C PRO A 121 6.45 25.21 -8.72
N GLU A 122 5.55 24.86 -7.80
CA GLU A 122 5.89 24.77 -6.38
C GLU A 122 6.64 23.47 -6.05
N SER A 123 7.47 23.50 -5.00
CA SER A 123 8.19 22.30 -4.54
C SER A 123 7.30 21.43 -3.64
N VAL A 124 7.34 20.10 -3.85
CA VAL A 124 6.69 19.10 -2.99
C VAL A 124 6.98 19.32 -1.50
N ASN A 125 8.20 19.74 -1.15
CA ASN A 125 8.62 19.95 0.24
C ASN A 125 7.93 21.15 0.93
N LYS A 126 7.31 22.04 0.15
CA LYS A 126 6.58 23.21 0.65
C LYS A 126 5.08 22.97 0.79
N LEU A 127 4.56 21.90 0.17
CA LEU A 127 3.16 21.52 0.31
C LEU A 127 2.83 21.12 1.75
N SER A 128 1.57 21.29 2.12
CA SER A 128 0.98 20.71 3.32
C SER A 128 0.74 19.21 3.15
N TYR A 129 0.46 18.51 4.24
CA TYR A 129 0.06 17.10 4.17
C TYR A 129 -1.22 16.92 3.35
N GLU A 130 -2.21 17.76 3.60
CA GLU A 130 -3.51 17.74 2.95
C GLU A 130 -3.39 18.02 1.45
N GLU A 131 -2.52 18.95 1.05
CA GLU A 131 -2.25 19.25 -0.36
C GLU A 131 -1.62 18.05 -1.08
N VAL A 132 -0.68 17.35 -0.45
CA VAL A 132 -0.07 16.12 -1.01
C VAL A 132 -1.13 15.02 -1.13
N VAL A 133 -1.93 14.79 -0.08
CA VAL A 133 -2.99 13.78 -0.08
C VAL A 133 -4.02 14.07 -1.16
N LYS A 134 -4.40 15.34 -1.34
CA LYS A 134 -5.33 15.77 -2.37
C LYS A 134 -4.76 15.57 -3.77
N ALA A 135 -3.54 16.04 -4.04
CA ALA A 135 -2.92 15.93 -5.37
C ALA A 135 -2.78 14.45 -5.81
N LEU A 136 -2.30 13.58 -4.92
CA LEU A 136 -2.20 12.15 -5.18
C LEU A 136 -3.58 11.49 -5.27
N GLY A 137 -4.55 11.94 -4.48
CA GLY A 137 -5.94 11.49 -4.54
C GLY A 137 -6.60 11.78 -5.89
N ASP A 138 -6.45 13.01 -6.38
CA ASP A 138 -6.99 13.46 -7.67
C ASP A 138 -6.41 12.63 -8.84
N PHE A 139 -5.14 12.21 -8.74
CA PHE A 139 -4.48 11.40 -9.77
C PHE A 139 -4.77 9.90 -9.67
N PHE A 140 -4.58 9.28 -8.49
CA PHE A 140 -4.65 7.82 -8.31
C PHE A 140 -6.04 7.31 -7.92
N SER A 141 -6.93 8.19 -7.46
CA SER A 141 -8.30 7.86 -7.10
C SER A 141 -9.26 8.98 -7.51
N PRO A 142 -9.30 9.33 -8.82
CA PRO A 142 -10.11 10.45 -9.30
C PRO A 142 -11.56 10.29 -8.87
N THR A 143 -12.22 11.41 -8.59
CA THR A 143 -13.63 11.43 -8.22
C THR A 143 -14.44 10.71 -9.30
N PRO A 144 -15.16 9.63 -8.96
CA PRO A 144 -15.92 8.90 -9.93
C PRO A 144 -17.03 9.77 -10.52
N ASN A 145 -17.34 9.57 -11.80
CA ASN A 145 -18.50 10.19 -12.41
C ASN A 145 -19.76 9.54 -11.82
N GLU A 146 -20.50 10.30 -11.00
CA GLU A 146 -21.65 9.82 -10.25
C GLU A 146 -22.72 9.19 -11.15
N ILE A 147 -22.92 9.74 -12.36
CA ILE A 147 -23.90 9.22 -13.34
C ILE A 147 -23.46 7.85 -13.84
N VAL A 148 -22.17 7.70 -14.16
CA VAL A 148 -21.60 6.42 -14.62
C VAL A 148 -21.68 5.36 -13.52
N GLU A 149 -21.34 5.71 -12.28
CA GLU A 149 -21.40 4.76 -11.18
C GLU A 149 -22.83 4.40 -10.80
N SER A 150 -23.75 5.37 -10.80
CA SER A 150 -25.18 5.11 -10.62
C SER A 150 -25.72 4.20 -11.72
N PHE A 151 -25.33 4.43 -12.98
CA PHE A 151 -25.70 3.56 -14.09
C PHE A 151 -25.20 2.12 -13.88
N LYS A 152 -23.95 1.93 -13.44
CA LYS A 152 -23.42 0.60 -13.12
C LYS A 152 -24.19 -0.04 -11.98
N PHE A 153 -24.44 0.71 -10.91
CA PHE A 153 -25.20 0.26 -9.74
C PHE A 153 -26.60 -0.19 -10.14
N PHE A 154 -27.35 0.62 -10.89
CA PHE A 154 -28.72 0.27 -11.30
C PHE A 154 -28.79 -0.85 -12.33
N ASN A 155 -27.70 -1.17 -13.02
CA ASN A 155 -27.62 -2.34 -13.91
C ASN A 155 -27.01 -3.58 -13.24
N ARG A 156 -26.68 -3.50 -11.95
CA ARG A 156 -26.08 -4.61 -11.22
C ARG A 156 -27.10 -5.71 -10.91
N HIS A 157 -26.85 -6.90 -11.44
CA HIS A 157 -27.60 -8.14 -11.17
C HIS A 157 -26.63 -9.23 -10.72
N GLN A 158 -27.06 -10.09 -9.80
CA GLN A 158 -26.28 -11.23 -9.32
C GLN A 158 -25.89 -12.13 -10.51
N LYS A 159 -24.60 -12.45 -10.64
CA LYS A 159 -24.09 -13.32 -11.72
C LYS A 159 -24.44 -14.78 -11.43
N GLU A 160 -24.36 -15.64 -12.46
CA GLU A 160 -24.67 -17.07 -12.32
C GLU A 160 -23.75 -17.80 -11.35
N ASP A 161 -22.47 -17.46 -11.39
CA ASP A 161 -21.36 -18.01 -10.59
C ASP A 161 -21.15 -17.27 -9.26
N GLU A 162 -21.97 -16.26 -8.98
CA GLU A 162 -21.80 -15.39 -7.83
C GLU A 162 -22.74 -15.78 -6.69
N THR A 163 -22.20 -15.90 -5.48
CA THR A 163 -23.00 -16.10 -4.28
C THR A 163 -23.77 -14.83 -3.91
N VAL A 164 -24.91 -14.98 -3.22
CA VAL A 164 -25.67 -13.83 -2.72
C VAL A 164 -24.81 -12.93 -1.83
N GLN A 165 -23.93 -13.50 -1.01
CA GLN A 165 -23.05 -12.72 -0.14
C GLN A 165 -22.06 -11.86 -0.93
N GLU A 166 -21.42 -12.42 -1.96
CA GLU A 166 -20.52 -11.67 -2.86
C GLU A 166 -21.29 -10.56 -3.59
N PHE A 167 -22.50 -10.86 -4.07
CA PHE A 167 -23.38 -9.89 -4.70
C PHE A 167 -23.69 -8.70 -3.78
N LEU A 168 -24.05 -8.95 -2.51
CA LEU A 168 -24.34 -7.91 -1.52
C LEU A 168 -23.11 -7.06 -1.20
N VAL A 169 -21.94 -7.69 -1.03
CA VAL A 169 -20.67 -6.98 -0.80
C VAL A 169 -20.33 -6.08 -1.97
N GLU A 170 -20.45 -6.59 -3.20
CA GLU A 170 -20.15 -5.82 -4.40
C GLU A 170 -21.17 -4.69 -4.63
N LEU A 171 -22.46 -4.90 -4.30
CA LEU A 171 -23.46 -3.84 -4.34
C LEU A 171 -23.12 -2.68 -3.41
N ARG A 172 -22.71 -2.97 -2.17
CA ARG A 172 -22.28 -1.95 -1.20
C ARG A 172 -21.07 -1.18 -1.71
N ARG A 173 -20.08 -1.88 -2.25
CA ARG A 173 -18.88 -1.29 -2.85
C ARG A 173 -19.20 -0.35 -4.03
N GLN A 174 -20.21 -0.67 -4.84
CA GLN A 174 -20.64 0.21 -5.93
C GLN A 174 -21.39 1.44 -5.42
N ALA A 175 -22.27 1.26 -4.42
CA ALA A 175 -23.04 2.36 -3.83
C ALA A 175 -22.16 3.46 -3.22
N GLU A 176 -20.99 3.11 -2.66
CA GLU A 176 -20.00 4.08 -2.13
C GLU A 176 -19.58 5.16 -3.15
N LYS A 177 -19.63 4.83 -4.44
CA LYS A 177 -19.21 5.73 -5.52
C LYS A 177 -20.35 6.51 -6.16
N CYS A 178 -21.59 6.25 -5.75
CA CYS A 178 -22.78 6.82 -6.37
C CYS A 178 -23.28 8.08 -5.67
N ASN A 179 -22.69 8.46 -4.52
CA ASN A 179 -23.09 9.63 -3.74
C ASN A 179 -24.59 9.66 -3.37
N PHE A 180 -25.17 8.52 -2.98
CA PHE A 180 -26.60 8.42 -2.62
C PHE A 180 -26.98 9.13 -1.30
N GLY A 181 -26.00 9.56 -0.51
CA GLY A 181 -26.23 10.22 0.78
C GLY A 181 -27.13 9.41 1.71
N SER A 182 -28.11 10.07 2.32
CA SER A 182 -29.07 9.45 3.25
C SER A 182 -29.98 8.39 2.63
N MET A 183 -30.04 8.30 1.29
CA MET A 183 -30.88 7.33 0.59
C MET A 183 -30.17 6.00 0.30
N VAL A 184 -28.90 5.85 0.69
CA VAL A 184 -28.08 4.66 0.36
C VAL A 184 -28.76 3.34 0.74
N ASP A 185 -29.40 3.27 1.91
CA ASP A 185 -30.07 2.05 2.37
C ASP A 185 -31.28 1.69 1.50
N ARG A 186 -32.04 2.71 1.09
CA ARG A 186 -33.16 2.52 0.15
C ARG A 186 -32.65 2.06 -1.21
N MET A 187 -31.61 2.69 -1.73
CA MET A 187 -31.04 2.34 -3.04
C MET A 187 -30.51 0.90 -3.04
N LEU A 188 -29.77 0.51 -2.00
CA LEU A 188 -29.28 -0.86 -1.81
C LEU A 188 -30.44 -1.85 -1.75
N ARG A 189 -31.45 -1.58 -0.91
CA ARG A 189 -32.61 -2.45 -0.77
C ARG A 189 -33.30 -2.67 -2.11
N ASP A 190 -33.66 -1.60 -2.81
CA ASP A 190 -34.37 -1.66 -4.08
C ASP A 190 -33.53 -2.43 -5.11
N ARG A 191 -32.19 -2.25 -5.08
CA ARG A 191 -31.29 -2.98 -5.97
C ARG A 191 -31.13 -4.46 -5.61
N VAL A 192 -31.19 -4.85 -4.33
CA VAL A 192 -31.26 -6.26 -3.91
C VAL A 192 -32.51 -6.92 -4.47
N VAL A 193 -33.68 -6.29 -4.31
CA VAL A 193 -34.96 -6.82 -4.82
C VAL A 193 -34.91 -7.02 -6.33
N CYS A 194 -34.46 -6.02 -7.08
CA CYS A 194 -34.44 -6.09 -8.53
C CYS A 194 -33.26 -6.93 -9.08
N GLY A 195 -32.16 -7.06 -8.34
CA GLY A 195 -30.91 -7.65 -8.82
C GLY A 195 -30.63 -9.08 -8.36
N VAL A 196 -31.38 -9.63 -7.40
CA VAL A 196 -31.20 -11.02 -6.95
C VAL A 196 -31.58 -12.02 -8.06
N ARG A 197 -30.81 -13.10 -8.20
CA ARG A 197 -31.02 -14.10 -9.27
C ARG A 197 -32.21 -15.03 -8.98
N SER A 198 -32.45 -15.35 -7.70
CA SER A 198 -33.56 -16.24 -7.33
C SER A 198 -34.90 -15.52 -7.49
N GLY A 199 -35.69 -15.99 -8.47
CA GLY A 199 -37.05 -15.48 -8.69
C GLY A 199 -37.98 -15.72 -7.51
N GLU A 200 -37.76 -16.78 -6.72
CA GLU A 200 -38.53 -17.05 -5.50
C GLU A 200 -38.24 -16.03 -4.41
N VAL A 201 -36.96 -15.73 -4.18
CA VAL A 201 -36.53 -14.68 -3.26
C VAL A 201 -37.09 -13.33 -3.69
N GLN A 202 -37.00 -13.00 -4.98
CA GLN A 202 -37.55 -11.76 -5.51
C GLN A 202 -39.06 -11.66 -5.26
N LYS A 203 -39.84 -12.71 -5.58
CA LYS A 203 -41.28 -12.75 -5.30
C LYS A 203 -41.58 -12.57 -3.81
N LEU A 204 -40.83 -13.25 -2.95
CA LEU A 204 -40.97 -13.16 -1.50
C LEU A 204 -40.67 -11.75 -0.97
N LEU A 205 -39.69 -11.06 -1.56
CA LEU A 205 -39.39 -9.66 -1.23
C LEU A 205 -40.49 -8.71 -1.72
N LEU A 206 -40.98 -8.89 -2.95
CA LEU A 206 -42.05 -8.08 -3.55
C LEU A 206 -43.42 -8.25 -2.87
N ALA A 207 -43.65 -9.39 -2.21
CA ALA A 207 -44.89 -9.65 -1.48
C ALA A 207 -44.99 -8.89 -0.15
N ARG A 208 -43.89 -8.30 0.36
CA ARG A 208 -43.89 -7.52 1.59
C ARG A 208 -44.28 -6.06 1.31
N GLN A 209 -45.18 -5.52 2.11
CA GLN A 209 -45.60 -4.11 2.02
C GLN A 209 -44.46 -3.16 2.41
N GLU A 210 -43.72 -3.51 3.46
CA GLU A 210 -42.53 -2.79 3.90
C GLU A 210 -41.40 -3.79 4.11
N VAL A 211 -40.22 -3.46 3.60
CA VAL A 211 -39.00 -4.23 3.80
C VAL A 211 -37.85 -3.26 4.01
N THR A 212 -37.07 -3.49 5.04
CA THR A 212 -35.82 -2.78 5.31
C THR A 212 -34.67 -3.41 4.50
N LEU A 213 -33.56 -2.68 4.33
CA LEU A 213 -32.36 -3.26 3.72
C LEU A 213 -31.92 -4.53 4.46
N LYS A 214 -31.90 -4.48 5.81
CA LYS A 214 -31.45 -5.60 6.62
C LYS A 214 -32.31 -6.84 6.44
N GLU A 215 -33.63 -6.67 6.39
CA GLU A 215 -34.56 -7.78 6.12
C GLU A 215 -34.36 -8.34 4.72
N ALA A 216 -34.20 -7.47 3.71
CA ALA A 216 -33.97 -7.90 2.33
C ALA A 216 -32.70 -8.75 2.20
N GLU A 217 -31.61 -8.32 2.84
CA GLU A 217 -30.35 -9.08 2.90
C GLU A 217 -30.52 -10.42 3.60
N ASN A 218 -31.20 -10.45 4.75
CA ASN A 218 -31.44 -11.68 5.50
C ASN A 218 -32.24 -12.70 4.69
N ILE A 219 -33.31 -12.26 4.02
CA ILE A 219 -34.14 -13.11 3.17
C ILE A 219 -33.32 -13.65 1.99
N ALA A 220 -32.53 -12.80 1.34
CA ALA A 220 -31.69 -13.20 0.22
C ALA A 220 -30.61 -14.22 0.65
N LEU A 221 -30.02 -14.06 1.83
CA LEU A 221 -29.02 -15.00 2.37
C LEU A 221 -29.65 -16.33 2.82
N ALA A 222 -30.85 -16.30 3.42
CA ALA A 222 -31.56 -17.48 3.90
C ALA A 222 -32.00 -18.43 2.76
N ALA A 223 -32.11 -17.92 1.53
CA ALA A 223 -32.49 -18.71 0.35
C ALA A 223 -31.59 -19.92 0.09
N LYS A 224 -30.29 -19.83 0.44
CA LYS A 224 -29.38 -20.97 0.36
C LYS A 224 -29.74 -22.10 1.33
N ALA A 225 -30.34 -21.79 2.48
CA ALA A 225 -30.73 -22.78 3.47
C ALA A 225 -31.96 -23.58 3.03
N TRP A 226 -32.93 -22.93 2.36
CA TRP A 226 -34.13 -23.62 1.87
C TRP A 226 -33.85 -24.58 0.71
N ALA A 227 -32.96 -24.22 -0.22
CA ALA A 227 -32.59 -25.09 -1.34
C ALA A 227 -31.90 -26.40 -0.88
N VAL A 228 -31.19 -26.38 0.24
CA VAL A 228 -30.55 -27.57 0.84
C VAL A 228 -31.55 -28.42 1.63
N GLN A 229 -32.68 -27.86 2.04
CA GLN A 229 -33.74 -28.58 2.74
C GLN A 229 -34.65 -29.32 1.74
N ASP A 230 -34.99 -28.69 0.61
CA ASP A 230 -35.90 -29.25 -0.39
C ASP A 230 -35.34 -30.52 -1.06
N HIS A 231 -34.03 -30.56 -1.33
CA HIS A 231 -33.36 -31.76 -1.87
C HIS A 231 -33.28 -32.94 -0.88
N ARG A 232 -33.49 -32.71 0.42
CA ARG A 232 -33.55 -33.80 1.42
C ARG A 232 -34.94 -34.37 1.60
N CYS A 233 -35.98 -33.71 1.09
CA CYS A 233 -37.37 -34.17 1.24
C CYS A 233 -37.87 -34.99 0.04
N VAL A 234 -37.10 -35.07 -1.06
CA VAL A 234 -37.48 -35.84 -2.26
C VAL A 234 -36.99 -37.30 -2.22
N ASP A 235 -36.04 -37.63 -1.33
CA ASP A 235 -35.45 -38.97 -1.23
C ASP A 235 -36.18 -39.91 -0.23
N GLU A 236 -37.31 -39.51 0.36
CA GLU A 236 -38.05 -40.30 1.38
C GLU A 236 -39.50 -40.69 1.00
N THR A 237 -39.87 -40.67 -0.30
CA THR A 237 -41.18 -41.15 -0.77
C THR A 237 -41.06 -42.15 -1.90
#